data_AF-A0A920AR80-F1
#
_entry.id   AF-A0A920AR80-F1
#
_cell.length_a   1.000
_cell.length_b   1.000
_cell.length_c   1.000
_cell.angle_alpha   90.00
_cell.angle_beta   90.00
_cell.angle_gamma   90.00
#
_symmetry.space_group_name_H-M   'P 1'
#
loop_
_entity.id
_entity.type
_entity.pdbx_description
1 polymer ?
#
loop_
_entity_poly.entity_id
_entity_poly.type
_entity_poly.pdbx_seq_one_letter_code
_entity_poly.pdbx_strand_id
1 'polypeptide(L)'
;MASWPWYRAVDWNTHISPGPNEIGFDHAYIMAATQDRVPTVYIENGYVDGLDPSDPIEISYKRNYEGQATGKNNPELLSMMWHHGHNGTIVNGVPRIGFMKGGESAKWSDIDMADHFLNKVKNYIKSKKDKPFFLYYGMQQPHVPRTPHPRFVGATSLGPRGDVIAES
;
A
#
# COMPACT_ATOMS: atom_id res chain seq x y z
N MET A 1 1.48 1.00 -31.40
CA MET A 1 0.94 1.86 -30.31
C MET A 1 2.11 2.65 -29.74
N ALA A 2 2.04 3.98 -29.77
CA ALA A 2 3.16 4.86 -29.43
C ALA A 2 3.49 4.83 -27.93
N SER A 3 4.72 4.44 -27.58
CA SER A 3 5.30 4.62 -26.25
C SER A 3 6.04 5.97 -26.22
N TRP A 4 5.52 6.92 -25.45
CA TRP A 4 6.18 8.21 -25.25
C TRP A 4 7.39 8.03 -24.33
N PRO A 5 8.55 8.66 -24.63
CA PRO A 5 9.82 8.41 -23.93
C PRO A 5 9.88 8.84 -22.45
N TRP A 6 8.83 9.50 -21.92
CA TRP A 6 8.81 10.07 -20.58
C TRP A 6 8.10 9.21 -19.53
N TYR A 7 7.32 8.20 -19.95
CA TYR A 7 6.65 7.29 -19.01
C TYR A 7 7.52 6.04 -18.83
N ARG A 8 8.61 6.18 -18.06
CA ARG A 8 9.35 5.00 -17.59
C ARG A 8 8.47 4.25 -16.61
N ALA A 9 8.28 2.95 -16.84
CA ALA A 9 7.76 2.07 -15.81
C ALA A 9 8.69 2.17 -14.59
N VAL A 10 8.10 2.32 -13.39
CA VAL A 10 8.85 2.32 -12.13
C VAL A 10 9.41 0.92 -11.91
N ASP A 11 10.71 0.82 -11.66
CA ASP A 11 11.34 -0.42 -11.20
C ASP A 11 11.29 -0.46 -9.67
N TRP A 12 10.42 -1.32 -9.15
CA TRP A 12 10.20 -1.49 -7.71
C TRP A 12 11.30 -2.30 -7.02
N ASN A 13 12.27 -2.82 -7.78
CA ASN A 13 13.34 -3.68 -7.26
C ASN A 13 14.66 -2.93 -7.02
N THR A 14 14.66 -1.61 -7.26
CA THR A 14 15.82 -0.74 -7.10
C THR A 14 15.40 0.55 -6.40
N HIS A 15 16.33 1.51 -6.26
CA HIS A 15 16.01 2.80 -5.69
C HIS A 15 15.03 3.58 -6.58
N ILE A 16 13.82 3.80 -6.08
CA ILE A 16 12.75 4.52 -6.73
C ILE A 16 13.03 6.02 -6.59
N SER A 17 13.30 6.67 -7.73
CA SER A 17 13.60 8.11 -7.79
C SER A 17 13.05 8.71 -9.09
N PRO A 18 12.57 9.97 -9.08
CA PRO A 18 12.47 10.86 -7.91
C PRO A 18 11.32 10.48 -6.95
N GLY A 19 11.52 10.72 -5.66
CA GLY A 19 10.54 10.55 -4.58
C GLY A 19 10.54 11.75 -3.61
N PRO A 20 9.93 11.62 -2.42
CA PRO A 20 9.87 12.70 -1.44
C PRO A 20 11.26 13.21 -1.00
N ASN A 21 12.26 12.32 -0.98
CA ASN A 21 13.62 12.66 -0.58
C ASN A 21 14.26 13.69 -1.53
N GLU A 22 13.96 13.65 -2.83
CA GLU A 22 14.45 14.62 -3.82
C GLU A 22 13.74 15.97 -3.77
N ILE A 23 12.65 16.10 -3.01
CA ILE A 23 11.84 17.33 -2.93
C ILE A 23 11.73 17.91 -1.51
N GLY A 24 12.68 17.57 -0.63
CA GLY A 24 12.88 18.25 0.65
C GLY A 24 12.47 17.48 1.91
N PHE A 25 12.09 16.20 1.79
CA PHE A 25 11.91 15.34 2.96
C PHE A 25 13.21 14.61 3.31
N ASP A 26 13.78 14.87 4.49
CA ASP A 26 14.98 14.15 4.96
C ASP A 26 14.75 12.64 5.15
N HIS A 27 13.49 12.27 5.41
CA HIS A 27 13.06 10.89 5.62
C HIS A 27 11.65 10.71 5.05
N ALA A 28 11.42 9.59 4.36
CA ALA A 28 10.12 9.23 3.81
C ALA A 28 9.80 7.76 4.10
N TYR A 29 8.62 7.52 4.69
CA TYR A 29 8.04 6.18 4.82
C TYR A 29 6.60 6.24 4.32
N ILE A 30 6.37 5.74 3.10
CA ILE A 30 5.15 5.98 2.33
C ILE A 30 4.56 4.69 1.77
N MET A 31 3.33 4.76 1.27
CA MET A 31 2.79 3.80 0.30
C MET A 31 2.93 4.36 -1.12
N ALA A 32 2.96 3.49 -2.12
CA ALA A 32 3.18 3.86 -3.52
C ALA A 32 2.12 4.82 -4.10
N ALA A 33 0.85 4.59 -3.78
CA ALA A 33 -0.26 5.43 -4.26
C ALA A 33 -1.41 5.42 -3.25
N THR A 34 -2.28 4.41 -3.36
CA THR A 34 -3.42 4.20 -2.47
C THR A 34 -3.52 2.71 -2.17
N GLN A 35 -4.09 2.37 -1.02
CA GLN A 35 -4.17 0.98 -0.57
C GLN A 35 -5.01 0.05 -1.47
N ASP A 36 -5.90 0.57 -2.31
CA ASP A 36 -6.64 -0.21 -3.32
C ASP A 36 -5.85 -0.51 -4.60
N ARG A 37 -4.60 -0.05 -4.72
CA ARG A 37 -3.75 -0.19 -5.92
C ARG A 37 -2.49 -1.03 -5.62
N VAL A 38 -2.01 -1.73 -6.64
CA VAL A 38 -0.69 -2.37 -6.59
C VAL A 38 0.43 -1.37 -6.91
N PRO A 39 1.65 -1.55 -6.37
CA PRO A 39 2.05 -2.56 -5.39
C PRO A 39 1.51 -2.27 -4.00
N THR A 40 1.19 -3.32 -3.25
CA THR A 40 0.72 -3.25 -1.86
C THR A 40 1.87 -3.34 -0.87
N VAL A 41 2.85 -2.44 -1.01
CA VAL A 41 4.10 -2.42 -0.23
C VAL A 41 4.38 -1.04 0.35
N TYR A 42 5.19 -0.99 1.39
CA TYR A 42 5.74 0.27 1.91
C TYR A 42 7.07 0.62 1.23
N ILE A 43 7.38 1.91 1.19
CA ILE A 43 8.62 2.45 0.62
C ILE A 43 9.29 3.30 1.69
N GLU A 44 10.52 2.94 2.06
CA GLU A 44 11.38 3.70 2.97
C GLU A 44 12.54 4.31 2.17
N ASN A 45 12.58 5.65 2.10
CA ASN A 45 13.62 6.41 1.42
C ASN A 45 13.95 5.90 0.01
N GLY A 46 12.90 5.66 -0.80
CA GLY A 46 13.02 5.18 -2.17
C GLY A 46 13.21 3.67 -2.33
N TYR A 47 13.35 2.90 -1.25
CA TYR A 47 13.45 1.42 -1.32
C TYR A 47 12.19 0.75 -0.80
N VAL A 48 11.76 -0.34 -1.44
CA VAL A 48 10.66 -1.15 -0.93
C VAL A 48 11.10 -1.81 0.39
N ASP A 49 10.35 -1.54 1.46
CA ASP A 49 10.63 -2.11 2.79
C ASP A 49 10.33 -3.61 2.79
N GLY A 50 11.26 -4.42 3.30
CA GLY A 50 11.12 -5.87 3.36
C GLY A 50 11.22 -6.60 2.01
N LEU A 51 11.71 -5.95 0.94
CA LEU A 51 11.90 -6.62 -0.36
C LEU A 51 12.98 -7.71 -0.28
N ASP A 52 12.61 -8.93 -0.68
CA ASP A 52 13.55 -10.01 -0.95
C ASP A 52 14.04 -9.91 -2.40
N PRO A 53 15.35 -9.71 -2.66
CA PRO A 53 15.90 -9.67 -4.02
C PRO A 53 15.69 -10.95 -4.83
N SER A 54 15.39 -12.08 -4.18
CA SER A 54 15.09 -13.36 -4.83
C SER A 54 13.62 -13.51 -5.24
N ASP A 55 12.73 -12.64 -4.76
CA ASP A 55 11.31 -12.59 -5.12
C ASP A 55 10.92 -11.18 -5.64
N PRO A 56 11.38 -10.81 -6.85
CA PRO A 56 11.23 -9.45 -7.37
C PRO A 56 9.78 -9.07 -7.67
N ILE A 57 9.46 -7.80 -7.48
CA ILE A 57 8.15 -7.21 -7.75
C ILE A 57 8.03 -6.88 -9.23
N GLU A 58 6.97 -7.40 -9.86
CA GLU A 58 6.56 -7.00 -11.22
C GLU A 58 5.13 -6.45 -11.21
N ILE A 59 4.92 -5.27 -11.82
CA ILE A 59 3.62 -4.57 -11.85
C ILE A 59 3.11 -4.36 -13.28
N SER A 60 1.82 -4.65 -13.48
CA SER A 60 1.11 -4.33 -14.72
C SER A 60 -0.28 -3.81 -14.42
N TYR A 61 -0.64 -2.68 -15.04
CA TYR A 61 -2.02 -2.17 -15.01
C TYR A 61 -2.83 -2.59 -16.24
N LYS A 62 -2.27 -3.44 -17.11
CA LYS A 62 -2.89 -3.84 -18.38
C LYS A 62 -3.25 -5.32 -18.43
N ARG A 63 -2.38 -6.20 -17.93
CA ARG A 63 -2.56 -7.65 -18.04
C ARG A 63 -2.13 -8.35 -16.76
N ASN A 64 -2.79 -9.44 -16.43
CA ASN A 64 -2.39 -10.33 -15.36
C ASN A 64 -1.13 -11.12 -15.72
N TYR A 65 -0.50 -11.73 -14.72
CA TYR A 65 0.58 -12.68 -14.88
C TYR A 65 0.06 -14.12 -14.91
N GLU A 66 0.77 -14.99 -15.61
CA GLU A 66 0.44 -16.41 -15.66
C GLU A 66 0.42 -17.03 -14.25
N GLY A 67 -0.62 -17.82 -13.97
CA GLY A 67 -0.80 -18.48 -12.67
C GLY A 67 -1.26 -17.59 -11.50
N GLN A 68 -1.36 -16.26 -11.67
CA GLN A 68 -1.79 -15.37 -10.60
C GLN A 68 -3.32 -15.31 -10.50
N ALA A 69 -3.84 -15.49 -9.28
CA ALA A 69 -5.26 -15.34 -8.99
C ALA A 69 -5.72 -13.88 -9.09
N THR A 70 -6.99 -13.68 -9.45
CA THR A 70 -7.58 -12.34 -9.53
C THR A 70 -8.93 -12.31 -8.86
N GLY A 71 -9.34 -11.18 -8.31
CA GLY A 71 -10.67 -11.05 -7.73
C GLY A 71 -11.80 -11.29 -8.73
N LYS A 72 -11.55 -11.09 -10.02
CA LYS A 72 -12.51 -11.37 -11.10
C LYS A 72 -12.73 -12.88 -11.32
N ASN A 73 -11.65 -13.65 -11.36
CA ASN A 73 -11.70 -15.07 -11.74
C ASN A 73 -11.69 -16.01 -10.54
N ASN A 74 -11.39 -15.49 -9.34
CA ASN A 74 -11.27 -16.26 -8.10
C ASN A 74 -12.06 -15.60 -6.96
N PRO A 75 -13.38 -15.38 -7.10
CA PRO A 75 -14.19 -14.75 -6.06
C PRO A 75 -14.21 -15.52 -4.74
N GLU A 76 -13.97 -16.84 -4.78
CA GLU A 76 -13.86 -17.72 -3.61
C GLU A 76 -12.68 -17.38 -2.68
N LEU A 77 -11.69 -16.66 -3.19
CA LEU A 77 -10.52 -16.24 -2.42
C LEU A 77 -10.71 -14.88 -1.72
N LEU A 78 -11.88 -14.25 -1.87
CA LEU A 78 -12.12 -12.89 -1.42
C LEU A 78 -12.73 -12.85 -0.02
N SER A 79 -12.13 -12.05 0.85
CA SER A 79 -12.69 -11.66 2.15
C SER A 79 -13.66 -10.50 2.03
N MET A 80 -13.57 -9.73 0.93
CA MET A 80 -14.51 -8.66 0.60
C MET A 80 -14.78 -8.58 -0.90
N MET A 81 -16.05 -8.37 -1.25
CA MET A 81 -16.45 -8.29 -2.65
C MET A 81 -16.20 -6.93 -3.28
N TRP A 82 -15.65 -6.95 -4.49
CA TRP A 82 -15.41 -5.75 -5.28
C TRP A 82 -16.68 -5.30 -6.01
N HIS A 83 -16.75 -4.00 -6.31
CA HIS A 83 -17.86 -3.43 -7.09
C HIS A 83 -17.38 -2.91 -8.46
N HIS A 84 -16.52 -1.88 -8.50
CA HIS A 84 -16.16 -1.18 -9.74
C HIS A 84 -14.67 -1.33 -10.09
N GLY A 85 -14.29 -2.41 -10.78
CA GLY A 85 -12.93 -2.56 -11.35
C GLY A 85 -11.81 -2.95 -10.38
N HIS A 86 -12.08 -3.05 -9.08
CA HIS A 86 -11.15 -3.56 -8.06
C HIS A 86 -11.07 -5.09 -8.10
N ASN A 87 -10.68 -5.67 -9.23
CA ASN A 87 -10.78 -7.12 -9.46
C ASN A 87 -9.51 -7.75 -10.04
N GLY A 88 -8.38 -7.05 -9.89
CA GLY A 88 -7.04 -7.53 -10.24
C GLY A 88 -6.46 -8.44 -9.16
N THR A 89 -5.16 -8.30 -8.87
CA THR A 89 -4.46 -9.16 -7.90
C THR A 89 -5.15 -9.12 -6.53
N ILE A 90 -5.23 -10.28 -5.89
CA ILE A 90 -5.74 -10.44 -4.53
C ILE A 90 -4.57 -10.35 -3.56
N VAL A 91 -4.67 -9.47 -2.58
CA VAL A 91 -3.73 -9.36 -1.44
C VAL A 91 -4.55 -9.34 -0.17
N ASN A 92 -4.25 -10.24 0.78
CA ASN A 92 -4.98 -10.40 2.04
C ASN A 92 -6.50 -10.63 1.86
N GLY A 93 -6.89 -11.36 0.81
CA GLY A 93 -8.30 -11.57 0.44
C GLY A 93 -8.98 -10.33 -0.16
N VAL A 94 -8.26 -9.22 -0.35
CA VAL A 94 -8.78 -7.98 -0.92
C VAL A 94 -8.26 -7.79 -2.34
N PRO A 95 -9.16 -7.67 -3.33
CA PRO A 95 -8.77 -7.50 -4.73
C PRO A 95 -8.41 -6.04 -5.02
N ARG A 96 -7.36 -5.83 -5.81
CA ARG A 96 -6.78 -4.50 -6.09
C ARG A 96 -7.03 -4.04 -7.53
N ILE A 97 -6.77 -2.75 -7.76
CA ILE A 97 -6.61 -2.20 -9.10
C ILE A 97 -5.18 -2.49 -9.57
N GLY A 98 -5.08 -3.18 -10.70
CA GLY A 98 -3.81 -3.62 -11.30
C GLY A 98 -3.39 -5.02 -10.88
N PHE A 99 -2.28 -5.47 -11.45
CA PHE A 99 -1.73 -6.81 -11.29
C PHE A 99 -0.30 -6.74 -10.77
N MET A 100 0.01 -7.54 -9.76
CA MET A 100 1.35 -7.72 -9.21
C MET A 100 1.69 -9.19 -9.02
N LYS A 101 2.99 -9.51 -9.09
CA LYS A 101 3.58 -10.76 -8.59
C LYS A 101 4.90 -10.45 -7.87
N GLY A 102 5.31 -11.37 -7.00
CA GLY A 102 6.49 -11.26 -6.14
C GLY A 102 6.36 -10.23 -5.02
N GLY A 103 7.46 -9.99 -4.31
CA GLY A 103 7.55 -9.15 -3.12
C GLY A 103 6.72 -9.65 -1.94
N GLU A 104 6.58 -10.97 -1.77
CA GLU A 104 5.67 -11.53 -0.76
C GLU A 104 6.00 -11.03 0.65
N SER A 105 7.28 -11.01 1.02
CA SER A 105 7.75 -10.50 2.32
C SER A 105 7.56 -8.99 2.51
N ALA A 106 7.35 -8.24 1.43
CA ALA A 106 7.19 -6.79 1.44
C ALA A 106 5.73 -6.34 1.49
N LYS A 107 4.77 -7.26 1.29
CA LYS A 107 3.35 -6.93 1.28
C LYS A 107 2.90 -6.47 2.66
N TRP A 108 2.15 -5.38 2.70
CA TRP A 108 1.55 -4.92 3.95
C TRP A 108 0.43 -5.84 4.44
N SER A 109 0.04 -5.68 5.70
CA SER A 109 -1.23 -6.16 6.25
C SER A 109 -2.25 -5.03 6.25
N ASP A 110 -3.38 -5.19 5.57
CA ASP A 110 -4.39 -4.13 5.44
C ASP A 110 -5.03 -3.74 6.77
N ILE A 111 -5.10 -4.67 7.72
CA ILE A 111 -5.68 -4.43 9.05
C ILE A 111 -4.69 -3.78 10.02
N ASP A 112 -3.39 -3.81 9.72
CA ASP A 112 -2.34 -3.29 10.60
C ASP A 112 -1.76 -1.95 10.11
N MET A 113 -2.19 -1.45 8.94
CA MET A 113 -1.57 -0.28 8.32
C MET A 113 -1.59 0.97 9.21
N ALA A 114 -2.70 1.20 9.93
CA ALA A 114 -2.85 2.36 10.82
C ALA A 114 -1.84 2.29 11.98
N ASP A 115 -1.76 1.13 12.65
CA ASP A 115 -0.78 0.88 13.71
C ASP A 115 0.67 0.95 13.20
N HIS A 116 0.93 0.41 12.00
CA HIS A 116 2.25 0.40 11.38
C HIS A 116 2.76 1.82 11.12
N PHE A 117 1.95 2.67 10.48
CA PHE A 117 2.30 4.07 10.26
C PHE A 117 2.41 4.84 11.58
N LEU A 118 1.49 4.63 12.54
CA LEU A 118 1.55 5.26 13.85
C LEU A 118 2.86 4.92 14.58
N ASN A 119 3.32 3.68 14.49
CA ASN A 119 4.59 3.26 15.08
C ASN A 119 5.79 3.91 14.39
N LYS A 120 5.80 4.03 13.06
CA LYS A 120 6.84 4.78 12.33
C LYS A 120 6.86 6.26 12.75
N VAL A 121 5.69 6.90 12.88
CA VAL A 121 5.57 8.29 13.37
C VAL A 121 6.08 8.44 14.80
N LYS A 122 5.66 7.56 15.72
CA LYS A 122 6.12 7.58 17.13
C LYS A 122 7.63 7.43 17.22
N ASN A 123 8.22 6.54 16.40
CA ASN A 123 9.67 6.35 16.35
C ASN A 123 10.39 7.57 15.78
N TYR A 124 9.85 8.18 14.71
CA TYR A 124 10.39 9.42 14.15
C TYR A 124 10.41 10.56 15.18
N ILE A 125 9.27 10.82 15.85
CA ILE A 125 9.17 11.87 16.88
C ILE A 125 10.19 11.62 18.00
N LYS A 126 10.30 10.39 18.50
CA LYS A 126 11.31 10.03 19.52
C LYS A 126 12.73 10.30 19.04
N SER A 127 13.03 10.02 17.77
CA SER A 127 14.37 10.25 17.18
C SER A 127 14.71 11.73 16.99
N LYS A 128 13.70 12.61 16.94
CA LYS A 128 13.84 14.06 16.72
C LYS A 128 13.56 14.90 17.97
N LYS A 129 13.39 14.29 19.15
CA LYS A 129 12.93 14.96 20.39
C LYS A 129 13.68 16.24 20.79
N ASP A 130 14.95 16.37 20.41
CA ASP A 130 15.82 17.50 20.80
C ASP A 130 16.00 18.53 19.66
N LYS A 131 15.27 18.41 18.54
CA LYS A 131 15.39 19.29 17.37
C LYS A 131 14.00 19.65 16.82
N PRO A 132 13.79 20.88 16.32
CA PRO A 132 12.61 21.17 15.51
C PRO A 132 12.52 20.18 14.34
N PHE A 133 11.31 19.72 14.05
CA PHE A 133 11.05 18.83 12.92
C PHE A 133 9.76 19.23 12.21
N PHE A 134 9.69 18.91 10.92
CA PHE A 134 8.46 18.92 10.15
C PHE A 134 8.01 17.46 9.93
N LEU A 135 6.70 17.21 10.05
CA LEU A 135 6.10 15.90 9.81
C LEU A 135 4.83 16.10 8.97
N TYR A 136 4.81 15.47 7.80
CA TYR A 136 3.59 15.25 7.03
C TYR A 136 3.10 13.83 7.28
N TYR A 137 1.89 13.68 7.83
CA TYR A 137 1.29 12.39 8.14
C TYR A 137 -0.03 12.22 7.39
N GLY A 138 0.02 11.53 6.25
CA GLY A 138 -1.16 11.20 5.43
C GLY A 138 -1.67 9.81 5.75
N MET A 139 -2.84 9.71 6.38
CA MET A 139 -3.48 8.42 6.67
C MET A 139 -4.12 7.82 5.42
N GLN A 140 -4.13 6.48 5.34
CA GLN A 140 -4.83 5.77 4.27
C GLN A 140 -6.37 5.84 4.44
N GLN A 141 -6.85 5.86 5.69
CA GLN A 141 -8.28 5.89 5.98
C GLN A 141 -8.85 7.31 5.79
N PRO A 142 -10.15 7.45 5.44
CA PRO A 142 -11.16 6.42 5.24
C PRO A 142 -11.31 5.96 3.77
N HIS A 143 -10.22 6.04 2.98
CA HIS A 143 -10.22 5.56 1.60
C HIS A 143 -10.52 4.06 1.55
N VAL A 144 -10.95 3.55 0.39
CA VAL A 144 -11.14 2.11 0.20
C VAL A 144 -9.81 1.39 -0.06
N PRO A 145 -9.70 0.09 0.22
CA PRO A 145 -10.62 -0.73 1.02
C PRO A 145 -10.61 -0.34 2.51
N ARG A 146 -11.79 -0.25 3.13
CA ARG A 146 -11.87 0.08 4.57
C ARG A 146 -11.70 -1.20 5.38
N THR A 147 -10.48 -1.43 5.84
CA THR A 147 -10.06 -2.61 6.60
C THR A 147 -9.71 -2.21 8.04
N PRO A 148 -10.71 -1.97 8.91
CA PRO A 148 -10.43 -1.58 10.29
C PRO A 148 -9.66 -2.68 11.02
N HIS A 149 -8.72 -2.30 11.88
CA HIS A 149 -8.09 -3.24 12.79
C HIS A 149 -9.18 -3.97 13.63
N PRO A 150 -9.02 -5.26 13.98
CA PRO A 150 -10.04 -6.03 14.73
C PRO A 150 -10.58 -5.36 16.01
N ARG A 151 -9.78 -4.50 16.65
CA ARG A 151 -10.16 -3.68 17.82
C ARG A 151 -11.30 -2.69 17.54
N PHE A 152 -11.51 -2.31 16.28
CA PHE A 152 -12.47 -1.29 15.85
C PHE A 152 -13.63 -1.86 15.02
N VAL A 153 -13.60 -3.14 14.65
CA VAL A 153 -14.70 -3.78 13.92
C VAL A 153 -15.99 -3.71 14.75
N GLY A 154 -17.02 -3.05 14.22
CA GLY A 154 -18.29 -2.84 14.91
C GLY A 154 -18.26 -1.78 16.01
N ALA A 155 -17.20 -0.96 16.10
CA ALA A 155 -17.14 0.16 17.04
C ALA A 155 -18.20 1.23 16.75
N THR A 156 -18.69 1.29 15.51
CA THR A 156 -19.75 2.21 15.09
C THR A 156 -20.93 1.46 14.46
N SER A 157 -22.11 2.09 14.47
CA SER A 157 -23.28 1.60 13.72
C SER A 157 -23.23 1.92 12.22
N LEU A 158 -22.13 2.50 11.74
CA LEU A 158 -21.96 3.00 10.36
C LEU A 158 -21.13 2.05 9.48
N GLY A 159 -20.90 0.82 9.95
CA GLY A 159 -20.14 -0.22 9.27
C GLY A 159 -18.65 0.13 9.10
N PRO A 160 -17.94 -0.57 8.19
CA PRO A 160 -16.48 -0.43 8.07
C PRO A 160 -16.00 1.00 7.81
N ARG A 161 -16.79 1.85 7.16
CA ARG A 161 -16.44 3.27 6.96
C ARG A 161 -16.43 4.05 8.28
N GLY A 162 -17.38 3.81 9.17
CA GLY A 162 -17.40 4.46 10.49
C GLY A 162 -16.31 3.91 11.40
N ASP A 163 -16.09 2.60 11.35
CA ASP A 163 -15.09 1.92 12.17
C ASP A 163 -13.67 2.45 11.92
N VAL A 164 -13.29 2.63 10.65
CA VAL A 164 -11.99 3.20 10.30
C VAL A 164 -11.85 4.69 10.63
N ILE A 165 -12.97 5.42 10.74
CA ILE A 165 -12.97 6.81 11.23
C ILE A 165 -12.74 6.83 12.74
N ALA A 166 -13.30 5.87 13.48
CA ALA A 166 -13.08 5.74 14.92
C ALA A 166 -11.66 5.24 15.26
N GLU A 167 -11.03 4.50 14.35
CA GLU A 167 -9.63 4.06 14.44
C GLU A 167 -8.62 5.19 14.22
N SER A 168 -8.97 6.16 13.37
CA SER A 168 -8.08 7.23 12.87
C SER A 168 -7.82 8.35 13.88
#